data_AF-A0AAD9YUH0-F1
#
_entry.id   AF-A0AAD9YUH0-F1
#
_cell.length_a   1.000
_cell.length_b   1.000
_cell.length_c   1.000
_cell.angle_alpha   90.00
_cell.angle_beta   90.00
_cell.angle_gamma   90.00
#
_symmetry.space_group_name_H-M   'P 1'
#
loop_
_entity.id
_entity.type
_entity.pdbx_description
1 polymer ?
#
loop_
_entity_poly.entity_id
_entity_poly.type
_entity_poly.pdbx_seq_one_letter_code
_entity_poly.pdbx_strand_id
1 'polypeptide(L)'
;MLFFITLLPSPRPYQVQAASVKFDWDPSDPPLWTIRPEERVAFLSNKTSFLGKRASNPCEDRDKPADLYRQYGDADCKPTLKLQSDGSCQRWDKVYNGKNTQVKCMSFCQIRTYFEWSREQPFAFTKCHYPLACNLTTNDTVPLGSWKKSGSNLDQALEVGISGGYGSKSDLEFYAQGQDWSLDMNQGQCGYFTFIPVKKITCGTLSESVYKTGTSCSTSKKDGANHKINYCVDQLWNIKGKSSGKEVPDGITIFVHTNCSTREPLAMEKQDPAYAAPGVALDKERIQKVQQDWVWNSCSFTWFQSQKKLKVFIRGGGFRDDKIASDGDKLASEIIKCSGDAGISDSTFNWFYNDYYRFNIKFPEPRPKEVGASWFYSAIVPAKISPKCVGNALVSMGGFQDQCVEEEHSVNGKKVSEL
;
A
#
# COMPACT_ATOMS: atom_id res chain seq x y z
N MET A 1 13.67 -24.70 21.60
CA MET A 1 13.57 -24.48 20.14
C MET A 1 13.62 -22.98 19.88
N LEU A 2 14.74 -22.47 19.39
CA LEU A 2 14.89 -21.08 18.96
C LEU A 2 14.23 -20.92 17.58
N PHE A 3 13.21 -20.07 17.48
CA PHE A 3 12.64 -19.66 16.20
C PHE A 3 13.58 -18.65 15.54
N PHE A 4 14.25 -19.09 14.48
CA PHE A 4 14.87 -18.19 13.52
C PHE A 4 13.76 -17.51 12.72
N ILE A 5 13.47 -16.24 13.03
CA ILE A 5 12.75 -15.36 12.11
C ILE A 5 13.74 -15.02 11.00
N THR A 6 13.64 -15.70 9.87
CA THR A 6 14.33 -15.32 8.65
C THR A 6 13.73 -13.99 8.17
N LEU A 7 14.41 -12.89 8.49
CA LEU A 7 14.21 -11.61 7.84
C LEU A 7 14.50 -11.80 6.35
N LEU A 8 13.44 -11.94 5.55
CA LEU A 8 13.56 -11.94 4.10
C LEU A 8 14.20 -10.61 3.68
N PRO A 9 15.25 -10.62 2.85
CA PRO A 9 15.84 -9.40 2.35
C PRO A 9 14.78 -8.62 1.58
N SER A 10 14.64 -7.33 1.92
CA SER A 10 13.78 -6.40 1.19
C SER A 10 14.07 -6.52 -0.31
N PRO A 11 13.05 -6.74 -1.16
CA PRO A 11 13.27 -6.85 -2.60
C PRO A 11 13.89 -5.55 -3.08
N ARG A 12 15.10 -5.64 -3.65
CA ARG A 12 15.68 -4.53 -4.41
C ARG A 12 14.63 -4.09 -5.44
N PRO A 13 14.34 -2.79 -5.58
CA PRO A 13 13.46 -2.34 -6.64
C PRO A 13 14.11 -2.76 -7.95
N TYR A 14 13.47 -3.70 -8.66
CA TYR A 14 13.72 -3.89 -10.08
C TYR A 14 13.45 -2.54 -10.73
N GLN A 15 14.51 -1.85 -11.14
CA GLN A 15 14.41 -0.70 -12.03
C GLN A 15 13.98 -1.25 -13.39
N VAL A 16 12.67 -1.41 -13.58
CA VAL A 16 12.12 -1.17 -14.90
C VAL A 16 12.49 0.29 -15.18
N GLN A 17 13.35 0.51 -16.18
CA GLN A 17 13.56 1.83 -16.76
C GLN A 17 12.16 2.39 -17.00
N ALA A 18 11.74 3.36 -16.18
CA ALA A 18 10.46 4.01 -16.36
C ALA A 18 10.47 4.54 -17.79
N ALA A 19 9.65 3.93 -18.66
CA ALA A 19 9.37 4.50 -19.95
C ALA A 19 8.98 5.95 -19.69
N SER A 20 9.68 6.89 -20.31
CA SER A 20 9.34 8.30 -20.17
C SER A 20 7.88 8.45 -20.57
N VAL A 21 6.99 8.69 -19.60
CA VAL A 21 5.61 9.05 -19.90
C VAL A 21 5.70 10.32 -20.72
N LYS A 22 5.35 10.24 -22.01
CA LYS A 22 5.25 11.43 -22.84
C LYS A 22 4.02 12.20 -22.37
N PHE A 23 4.26 13.40 -21.84
CA PHE A 23 3.23 14.32 -21.35
C PHE A 23 2.53 15.03 -22.53
N ASP A 24 2.07 14.26 -23.52
CA ASP A 24 1.50 14.78 -24.77
C ASP A 24 0.00 15.14 -24.60
N TRP A 25 -0.37 15.78 -23.50
CA TRP A 25 -1.74 16.21 -23.22
C TRP A 25 -1.81 17.73 -22.96
N ASP A 26 -2.94 18.34 -23.33
CA ASP A 26 -3.15 19.79 -23.25
C ASP A 26 -3.27 20.23 -21.78
N PRO A 27 -2.38 21.12 -21.26
CA PRO A 27 -2.47 21.63 -19.90
C PRO A 27 -3.78 22.36 -19.56
N SER A 28 -4.49 22.86 -20.57
CA SER A 28 -5.80 23.50 -20.41
C SER A 28 -6.98 22.51 -20.43
N ASP A 29 -6.73 21.28 -20.85
CA ASP A 29 -7.69 20.16 -20.82
C ASP A 29 -7.04 18.86 -20.30
N PRO A 30 -6.60 18.83 -19.02
CA PRO A 30 -5.97 17.66 -18.44
C PRO A 30 -6.90 16.45 -18.43
N PRO A 31 -6.39 15.23 -18.70
CA PRO A 31 -7.14 14.01 -18.48
C PRO A 31 -7.61 13.89 -17.01
N LEU A 32 -8.83 13.40 -16.76
CA LEU A 32 -9.39 13.31 -15.40
C LEU A 32 -8.54 12.52 -14.40
N TRP A 33 -7.72 11.59 -14.88
CA TRP A 33 -6.81 10.80 -14.06
C TRP A 33 -5.61 11.61 -13.53
N THR A 34 -5.31 12.78 -14.09
CA THR A 34 -4.31 13.72 -13.52
C THR A 34 -4.92 14.65 -12.47
N ILE A 35 -6.25 14.66 -12.35
CA ILE A 35 -7.02 15.54 -11.45
C ILE A 35 -7.46 14.75 -10.22
N ARG A 36 -7.27 15.36 -9.06
CA ARG A 36 -7.64 14.76 -7.76
C ARG A 36 -9.16 14.61 -7.65
N PRO A 37 -9.69 13.52 -7.09
CA PRO A 37 -11.14 13.32 -6.98
C PRO A 37 -11.89 14.50 -6.36
N GLU A 38 -11.36 15.08 -5.29
CA GLU A 38 -11.93 16.23 -4.58
C GLU A 38 -11.92 17.53 -5.41
N GLU A 39 -11.13 17.59 -6.47
CA GLU A 39 -10.99 18.74 -7.37
C GLU A 39 -11.86 18.63 -8.63
N ARG A 40 -12.30 17.42 -9.01
CA ARG A 40 -12.96 17.16 -10.31
C ARG A 40 -14.26 17.92 -10.51
N VAL A 41 -15.09 18.04 -9.47
CA VAL A 41 -16.37 18.78 -9.57
C VAL A 41 -16.11 20.26 -9.87
N ALA A 42 -15.12 20.85 -9.21
CA ALA A 42 -14.73 22.24 -9.46
C ALA A 42 -14.11 22.42 -10.85
N PHE A 43 -13.28 21.46 -11.29
CA PHE A 43 -12.71 21.48 -12.64
C PHE A 43 -13.78 21.41 -13.73
N LEU A 44 -14.73 20.47 -13.61
CA LEU A 44 -15.81 20.28 -14.59
C LEU A 44 -16.78 21.46 -14.66
N SER A 45 -16.94 22.20 -13.55
CA SER A 45 -17.81 23.37 -13.49
C SER A 45 -17.13 24.67 -13.91
N ASN A 46 -15.85 24.87 -13.59
CA ASN A 46 -15.10 26.08 -13.94
C ASN A 46 -13.58 25.82 -14.06
N LYS A 47 -13.14 25.39 -15.25
CA LYS A 47 -11.74 25.07 -15.56
C LYS A 47 -10.77 26.23 -15.27
N THR A 48 -11.15 27.47 -15.58
CA THR A 48 -10.28 28.64 -15.43
C THR A 48 -10.01 28.98 -13.96
N SER A 49 -11.04 28.90 -13.11
CA SER A 49 -10.87 29.12 -11.67
C SER A 49 -10.06 28.02 -10.98
N PHE A 50 -10.05 26.82 -11.55
CA PHE A 50 -9.30 25.68 -11.03
C PHE A 50 -7.79 25.86 -11.22
N LEU A 51 -7.35 26.23 -12.43
CA LEU A 51 -5.93 26.42 -12.76
C LEU A 51 -5.27 27.53 -11.92
N GLY A 52 -6.03 28.55 -11.51
CA GLY A 52 -5.53 29.65 -10.67
C GLY A 52 -5.25 29.28 -9.20
N LYS A 53 -5.63 28.09 -8.73
CA LYS A 53 -5.44 27.67 -7.32
C LYS A 53 -4.10 26.98 -7.05
N ARG A 54 -3.26 26.79 -8.07
CA ARG A 54 -2.00 26.06 -7.95
C ARG A 54 -0.89 26.86 -7.26
N ALA A 55 0.13 26.15 -6.79
CA ALA A 55 1.32 26.73 -6.17
C ALA A 55 2.08 27.61 -7.18
N SER A 56 2.50 28.81 -6.74
CA SER A 56 3.35 29.69 -7.56
C SER A 56 4.80 29.22 -7.66
N ASN A 57 5.25 28.39 -6.69
CA ASN A 57 6.54 27.72 -6.68
C ASN A 57 6.31 26.24 -6.30
N PRO A 58 5.88 25.39 -7.24
CA PRO A 58 5.43 24.02 -6.95
C PRO A 58 6.54 23.13 -6.38
N CYS A 59 7.81 23.53 -6.54
CA CYS A 59 8.94 22.77 -6.02
C CYS A 59 9.28 23.02 -4.55
N GLU A 60 8.76 24.10 -3.96
CA GLU A 60 9.04 24.52 -2.58
C GLU A 60 7.77 24.78 -1.76
N ASP A 61 6.69 25.22 -2.41
CA ASP A 61 5.40 25.48 -1.77
C ASP A 61 4.74 24.15 -1.37
N ARG A 62 4.60 23.97 -0.07
CA ARG A 62 3.98 22.80 0.55
C ARG A 62 2.51 23.08 0.93
N ASP A 63 2.00 24.30 0.74
CA ASP A 63 0.65 24.68 1.16
C ASP A 63 -0.42 24.28 0.13
N LYS A 64 -0.01 24.05 -1.12
CA LYS A 64 -0.90 23.70 -2.23
C LYS A 64 -0.36 22.52 -3.03
N PRO A 65 -1.26 21.66 -3.57
CA PRO A 65 -0.85 20.58 -4.45
C PRO A 65 -0.30 21.13 -5.78
N ALA A 66 0.75 20.48 -6.30
CA ALA A 66 1.27 20.73 -7.64
C ALA A 66 0.35 20.12 -8.73
N ASP A 67 0.40 20.65 -9.96
CA ASP A 67 -0.18 19.93 -11.09
C ASP A 67 0.59 18.64 -11.35
N LEU A 68 -0.15 17.55 -11.47
CA LEU A 68 0.41 16.25 -11.78
C LEU A 68 0.65 16.12 -13.28
N TYR A 69 1.67 15.34 -13.64
CA TYR A 69 2.12 15.04 -14.99
C TYR A 69 2.47 16.29 -15.82
N ARG A 70 2.82 17.40 -15.16
CA ARG A 70 3.32 18.63 -15.77
C ARG A 70 4.83 18.78 -15.53
N GLN A 71 5.57 19.12 -16.59
CA GLN A 71 6.99 19.43 -16.46
C GLN A 71 7.19 20.89 -16.04
N TYR A 72 7.95 21.07 -14.97
CA TYR A 72 8.40 22.35 -14.43
C TYR A 72 9.89 22.53 -14.72
N GLY A 73 10.24 23.71 -15.23
CA GLY A 73 11.63 24.09 -15.53
C GLY A 73 12.17 25.14 -14.56
N ASP A 74 13.27 25.78 -14.92
CA ASP A 74 13.96 26.76 -14.08
C ASP A 74 13.10 27.96 -13.64
N ALA A 75 12.09 28.32 -14.44
CA ALA A 75 11.18 29.42 -14.14
C ALA A 75 10.24 29.09 -12.96
N ASP A 76 9.76 27.84 -12.89
CA ASP A 76 8.83 27.38 -11.85
C ASP A 76 9.57 26.79 -10.65
N CYS A 77 10.73 26.19 -10.92
CA CYS A 77 11.52 25.39 -9.98
C CYS A 77 13.00 25.79 -10.10
N LYS A 78 13.32 26.95 -9.54
CA LYS A 78 14.64 27.57 -9.67
C LYS A 78 15.76 26.67 -9.11
N PRO A 79 16.74 26.24 -9.93
CA PRO A 79 17.81 25.36 -9.46
C PRO A 79 18.68 26.02 -8.38
N THR A 80 19.02 25.26 -7.34
CA THR A 80 19.95 25.72 -6.28
C THR A 80 21.39 25.78 -6.78
N LEU A 81 21.76 24.85 -7.66
CA LEU A 81 23.06 24.76 -8.30
C LEU A 81 22.91 24.86 -9.83
N LYS A 82 23.84 25.56 -10.47
CA LYS A 82 23.79 25.79 -11.93
C LYS A 82 24.63 24.78 -12.69
N LEU A 83 24.11 24.32 -13.83
CA LEU A 83 24.89 23.57 -14.80
C LEU A 83 25.94 24.49 -15.44
N GLN A 84 27.17 24.04 -15.53
CA GLN A 84 28.28 24.76 -16.15
C GLN A 84 28.37 24.46 -17.66
N SER A 85 29.10 25.29 -18.39
CA SER A 85 29.29 25.13 -19.84
C SER A 85 30.04 23.85 -20.22
N ASP A 86 30.82 23.27 -19.32
CA ASP A 86 31.52 22.00 -19.50
C ASP A 86 30.63 20.77 -19.23
N GLY A 87 29.35 20.99 -18.89
CA GLY A 87 28.39 19.95 -18.55
C GLY A 87 28.48 19.46 -17.12
N SER A 88 29.37 20.03 -16.28
CA SER A 88 29.47 19.69 -14.87
C SER A 88 28.50 20.51 -14.01
N CYS A 89 28.17 20.01 -12.82
CA CYS A 89 27.31 20.72 -11.90
C CYS A 89 28.13 21.60 -10.94
N GLN A 90 27.75 22.86 -10.74
CA GLN A 90 28.46 23.76 -9.85
C GLN A 90 28.82 23.11 -8.50
N ARG A 91 30.07 23.32 -8.05
CA ARG A 91 30.62 22.83 -6.77
C ARG A 91 30.79 21.31 -6.65
N TRP A 92 30.72 20.56 -7.75
CA TRP A 92 30.98 19.11 -7.75
C TRP A 92 32.39 18.72 -7.29
N ASP A 93 33.36 19.62 -7.50
CA ASP A 93 34.78 19.45 -7.21
C ASP A 93 35.16 19.96 -5.81
N LYS A 94 34.17 20.36 -4.99
CA LYS A 94 34.38 20.89 -3.65
C LYS A 94 34.12 19.83 -2.59
N VAL A 95 34.83 19.94 -1.47
CA VAL A 95 34.57 19.20 -0.25
C VAL A 95 33.92 20.17 0.73
N TYR A 96 32.66 19.91 1.08
CA TYR A 96 31.96 20.70 2.09
C TYR A 96 32.24 20.14 3.49
N ASN A 97 32.86 20.95 4.36
CA ASN A 97 33.01 20.68 5.79
C ASN A 97 32.19 21.72 6.60
N GLY A 98 30.86 21.67 6.48
CA GLY A 98 29.95 22.34 7.42
C GLY A 98 29.55 21.37 8.54
N LYS A 99 29.14 21.89 9.72
CA LYS A 99 28.71 21.05 10.86
C LYS A 99 27.65 20.03 10.40
N ASN A 100 28.08 18.78 10.25
CA ASN A 100 27.34 17.53 10.04
C ASN A 100 26.97 17.04 8.62
N THR A 101 27.54 17.53 7.52
CA THR A 101 27.41 16.87 6.20
C THR A 101 28.65 17.04 5.32
N GLN A 102 29.38 15.95 5.11
CA GLN A 102 30.49 15.86 4.15
C GLN A 102 29.95 15.55 2.74
N VAL A 103 29.62 16.58 1.96
CA VAL A 103 29.44 16.37 0.51
C VAL A 103 30.83 16.28 -0.09
N LYS A 104 31.37 15.06 -0.18
CA LYS A 104 32.66 14.81 -0.83
C LYS A 104 32.42 14.63 -2.32
N CYS A 105 32.91 15.60 -3.10
CA CYS A 105 33.14 15.42 -4.53
C CYS A 105 31.88 14.99 -5.31
N MET A 106 30.74 15.57 -4.96
CA MET A 106 29.47 15.28 -5.61
C MET A 106 28.56 16.49 -5.57
N SER A 107 27.84 16.75 -6.66
CA SER A 107 26.77 17.74 -6.70
C SER A 107 25.71 17.38 -7.73
N PHE A 108 24.50 17.90 -7.52
CA PHE A 108 23.37 17.70 -8.41
C PHE A 108 22.82 19.04 -8.89
N CYS A 109 22.65 19.18 -10.19
CA CYS A 109 22.08 20.38 -10.81
C CYS A 109 20.74 20.00 -11.42
N GLN A 110 19.67 20.42 -10.76
CA GLN A 110 18.30 20.27 -11.24
C GLN A 110 18.12 20.96 -12.59
N ILE A 111 17.39 20.30 -13.49
CA ILE A 111 17.03 20.82 -14.82
C ILE A 111 15.50 20.81 -15.00
N ARG A 112 14.83 19.75 -14.52
CA ARG A 112 13.38 19.65 -14.59
C ARG A 112 12.81 18.87 -13.42
N THR A 113 11.59 19.22 -13.07
CA THR A 113 10.80 18.53 -12.05
C THR A 113 9.41 18.25 -12.58
N TYR A 114 8.81 17.14 -12.15
CA TYR A 114 7.39 16.88 -12.34
C TYR A 114 6.86 16.07 -11.17
N PHE A 115 5.55 16.05 -11.02
CA PHE A 115 4.85 15.31 -9.98
C PHE A 115 3.95 14.29 -10.64
N GLU A 116 3.86 13.09 -10.10
CA GLU A 116 2.96 12.07 -10.64
C GLU A 116 2.40 11.22 -9.52
N TRP A 117 1.31 10.50 -9.82
CA TRP A 117 0.86 9.45 -8.94
C TRP A 117 1.92 8.35 -8.86
N SER A 118 2.11 7.86 -7.65
CA SER A 118 2.87 6.65 -7.39
C SER A 118 1.94 5.45 -7.33
N ARG A 119 2.55 4.27 -7.33
CA ARG A 119 1.88 3.01 -7.07
C ARG A 119 1.04 3.05 -5.79
N GLU A 120 -0.17 2.54 -5.90
CA GLU A 120 -1.11 2.42 -4.78
C GLU A 120 -0.51 1.64 -3.58
N GLN A 121 -0.94 2.01 -2.38
CA GLN A 121 -0.59 1.36 -1.10
C GLN A 121 -1.89 0.96 -0.39
N PRO A 122 -2.29 -0.32 -0.45
CA PRO A 122 -3.53 -0.80 0.17
C PRO A 122 -3.51 -0.64 1.69
N PHE A 123 -4.57 -0.09 2.26
CA PHE A 123 -4.76 -0.09 3.71
C PHE A 123 -5.01 -1.53 4.16
N ALA A 124 -4.16 -2.03 5.05
CA ALA A 124 -4.24 -3.41 5.53
C ALA A 124 -5.61 -3.69 6.17
N PHE A 125 -6.17 -4.87 5.89
CA PHE A 125 -7.42 -5.36 6.49
C PHE A 125 -8.67 -4.52 6.21
N THR A 126 -8.61 -3.61 5.24
CA THR A 126 -9.77 -2.83 4.80
C THR A 126 -10.60 -3.56 3.73
N LYS A 127 -10.54 -4.90 3.71
CA LYS A 127 -11.30 -5.69 2.74
C LYS A 127 -12.79 -5.51 2.96
N CYS A 128 -13.45 -5.19 1.86
CA CYS A 128 -14.89 -4.98 1.76
C CYS A 128 -15.55 -6.10 0.98
N HIS A 129 -16.76 -6.44 1.41
CA HIS A 129 -17.50 -7.58 0.89
C HIS A 129 -18.99 -7.36 1.08
N TYR A 130 -19.77 -7.45 0.00
CA TYR A 130 -21.23 -7.46 0.08
C TYR A 130 -21.73 -8.73 0.81
N PRO A 131 -22.54 -8.64 1.88
CA PRO A 131 -23.52 -7.56 2.11
C PRO A 131 -23.13 -6.53 3.18
N LEU A 132 -21.86 -6.47 3.60
CA LEU A 132 -21.43 -5.58 4.66
C LEU A 132 -21.07 -4.20 4.12
N ALA A 133 -21.60 -3.16 4.79
CA ALA A 133 -21.12 -1.80 4.62
C ALA A 133 -19.66 -1.71 5.05
N CYS A 134 -18.90 -0.88 4.35
CA CYS A 134 -17.46 -0.83 4.52
C CYS A 134 -16.96 0.55 4.86
N ASN A 135 -16.13 0.64 5.90
CA ASN A 135 -15.73 1.91 6.48
C ASN A 135 -14.21 2.02 6.64
N LEU A 136 -13.64 3.09 6.11
CA LEU A 136 -12.32 3.60 6.47
C LEU A 136 -12.49 4.72 7.49
N THR A 137 -11.53 4.90 8.41
CA THR A 137 -11.52 6.01 9.37
C THR A 137 -10.15 6.67 9.43
N THR A 138 -10.08 7.81 10.10
CA THR A 138 -8.82 8.55 10.32
C THR A 138 -7.79 7.81 11.17
N ASN A 139 -8.19 6.75 11.87
CA ASN A 139 -7.29 5.92 12.68
C ASN A 139 -6.56 4.85 11.84
N ASP A 140 -7.08 4.55 10.65
CA ASP A 140 -6.42 3.61 9.75
C ASP A 140 -5.17 4.28 9.16
N THR A 141 -4.06 3.55 9.09
CA THR A 141 -2.82 4.07 8.51
C THR A 141 -2.21 3.05 7.56
N VAL A 142 -1.52 3.53 6.54
CA VAL A 142 -0.80 2.67 5.59
C VAL A 142 0.65 3.12 5.43
N PRO A 143 1.63 2.21 5.58
CA PRO A 143 3.02 2.54 5.35
C PRO A 143 3.32 2.79 3.87
N LEU A 144 4.05 3.85 3.55
CA LEU A 144 4.43 4.28 2.20
C LEU A 144 5.84 3.82 1.78
N GLY A 145 6.53 3.08 2.65
CA GLY A 145 7.87 2.55 2.40
C GLY A 145 8.99 3.59 2.41
N SER A 146 10.22 3.15 2.14
CA SER A 146 11.40 4.03 2.11
C SER A 146 11.64 4.61 0.71
N TRP A 147 11.81 5.92 0.65
CA TRP A 147 12.04 6.68 -0.58
C TRP A 147 13.48 7.19 -0.74
N LYS A 148 14.39 6.82 0.17
CA LYS A 148 15.80 7.25 0.11
C LYS A 148 16.58 6.45 -0.94
N LYS A 149 17.46 7.13 -1.70
CA LYS A 149 18.43 6.47 -2.59
C LYS A 149 19.75 6.28 -1.84
N SER A 150 20.14 5.03 -1.62
CA SER A 150 21.29 4.67 -0.79
C SER A 150 22.60 5.42 -1.12
N GLY A 151 23.11 6.21 -0.17
CA GLY A 151 24.48 6.72 -0.14
C GLY A 151 24.57 8.12 0.47
N SER A 152 25.29 8.29 1.59
CA SER A 152 25.32 9.55 2.35
C SER A 152 25.74 10.77 1.53
N ASN A 153 26.66 10.61 0.57
CA ASN A 153 27.10 11.72 -0.28
C ASN A 153 26.07 12.08 -1.35
N LEU A 154 25.36 11.07 -1.88
CA LEU A 154 24.30 11.26 -2.87
C LEU A 154 23.12 11.97 -2.26
N ASP A 155 22.65 11.51 -1.08
CA ASP A 155 21.54 12.15 -0.38
C ASP A 155 21.82 13.62 -0.10
N GLN A 156 23.03 13.96 0.35
CA GLN A 156 23.40 15.36 0.60
C GLN A 156 23.56 16.19 -0.68
N ALA A 157 24.12 15.60 -1.75
CA ALA A 157 24.23 16.28 -3.05
C ALA A 157 22.84 16.62 -3.62
N LEU A 158 21.88 15.71 -3.44
CA LEU A 158 20.48 15.91 -3.82
C LEU A 158 19.80 16.92 -2.89
N GLU A 159 20.04 16.86 -1.58
CA GLU A 159 19.48 17.81 -0.60
C GLU A 159 19.85 19.25 -0.92
N VAL A 160 21.11 19.47 -1.30
CA VAL A 160 21.61 20.79 -1.73
C VAL A 160 21.14 21.14 -3.14
N GLY A 161 21.13 20.16 -4.06
CA GLY A 161 20.94 20.39 -5.49
C GLY A 161 19.48 20.54 -5.95
N ILE A 162 18.52 20.01 -5.19
CA ILE A 162 17.10 20.00 -5.54
C ILE A 162 16.40 21.20 -4.88
N SER A 163 15.62 21.95 -5.66
CA SER A 163 14.78 23.03 -5.14
C SER A 163 13.77 22.46 -4.13
N GLY A 164 13.66 23.08 -2.96
CA GLY A 164 12.83 22.57 -1.86
C GLY A 164 13.39 21.34 -1.13
N GLY A 165 14.64 20.96 -1.43
CA GLY A 165 15.38 19.91 -0.76
C GLY A 165 15.07 18.48 -1.21
N TYR A 166 15.78 17.55 -0.59
CA TYR A 166 15.65 16.11 -0.77
C TYR A 166 15.94 15.39 0.56
N GLY A 167 14.95 14.68 1.09
CA GLY A 167 15.15 13.55 2.02
C GLY A 167 15.88 13.70 3.37
N SER A 168 16.01 14.89 4.00
CA SER A 168 16.75 15.02 5.28
C SER A 168 15.94 15.30 6.56
N LYS A 169 14.61 15.44 6.50
CA LYS A 169 13.81 15.49 7.74
C LYS A 169 13.44 14.07 8.17
N SER A 170 14.08 13.65 9.25
CA SER A 170 13.96 12.37 9.93
C SER A 170 12.51 11.89 10.09
N ASP A 171 12.27 10.68 9.57
CA ASP A 171 11.64 9.55 10.26
C ASP A 171 10.21 9.68 10.81
N LEU A 172 9.43 10.71 10.44
CA LEU A 172 8.05 10.91 10.93
C LEU A 172 6.92 10.75 9.89
N GLU A 173 7.19 10.39 8.64
CA GLU A 173 6.19 10.53 7.54
C GLU A 173 6.02 9.29 6.68
N PHE A 174 6.21 8.11 7.25
CA PHE A 174 6.04 6.84 6.52
C PHE A 174 4.59 6.40 6.39
N TYR A 175 3.61 7.13 6.93
CA TYR A 175 2.23 6.68 6.96
C TYR A 175 1.28 7.72 6.36
N ALA A 176 0.41 7.27 5.45
CA ALA A 176 -0.80 8.01 5.12
C ALA A 176 -1.91 7.62 6.09
N GLN A 177 -2.68 8.61 6.53
CA GLN A 177 -3.88 8.39 7.34
C GLN A 177 -5.09 8.17 6.43
N GLY A 178 -5.99 7.30 6.87
CA GLY A 178 -7.30 7.13 6.28
C GLY A 178 -8.17 8.37 6.47
N GLN A 179 -9.34 8.33 5.86
CA GLN A 179 -10.39 9.32 6.04
C GLN A 179 -11.69 8.60 6.34
N ASP A 180 -12.61 9.28 7.03
CA ASP A 180 -13.94 8.72 7.26
C ASP A 180 -14.66 8.56 5.93
N TRP A 181 -14.86 7.32 5.52
CA TRP A 181 -15.49 6.97 4.26
C TRP A 181 -16.30 5.70 4.43
N SER A 182 -17.61 5.79 4.20
CA SER A 182 -18.51 4.65 4.10
C SER A 182 -18.92 4.40 2.65
N LEU A 183 -18.92 3.13 2.24
CA LEU A 183 -19.36 2.71 0.91
C LEU A 183 -20.36 1.57 1.01
N ASP A 184 -21.50 1.75 0.34
CA ASP A 184 -22.47 0.68 0.10
C ASP A 184 -22.03 -0.17 -1.09
N MET A 185 -21.98 -1.49 -0.88
CA MET A 185 -21.55 -2.45 -1.88
C MET A 185 -22.76 -3.08 -2.59
N ASN A 186 -22.67 -3.33 -3.90
CA ASN A 186 -23.68 -4.14 -4.59
C ASN A 186 -23.33 -5.63 -4.54
N GLN A 187 -24.32 -6.48 -4.81
CA GLN A 187 -24.11 -7.93 -4.87
C GLN A 187 -22.97 -8.31 -5.82
N GLY A 188 -22.06 -9.18 -5.34
CA GLY A 188 -20.88 -9.64 -6.09
C GLY A 188 -19.72 -8.64 -6.16
N GLN A 189 -19.87 -7.45 -5.56
CA GLN A 189 -18.79 -6.47 -5.45
C GLN A 189 -18.04 -6.63 -4.13
N CYS A 190 -16.72 -6.67 -4.26
CA CYS A 190 -15.76 -6.61 -3.17
C CYS A 190 -14.80 -5.45 -3.42
N GLY A 191 -13.89 -5.21 -2.50
CA GLY A 191 -12.83 -4.24 -2.74
C GLY A 191 -11.99 -3.97 -1.51
N TYR A 192 -11.21 -2.91 -1.59
CA TYR A 192 -10.37 -2.44 -0.50
C TYR A 192 -10.05 -0.96 -0.67
N PHE A 193 -9.71 -0.30 0.44
CA PHE A 193 -9.22 1.07 0.40
C PHE A 193 -7.72 1.09 0.15
N THR A 194 -7.25 2.06 -0.64
CA THR A 194 -5.84 2.22 -0.98
C THR A 194 -5.47 3.69 -1.01
N PHE A 195 -4.24 4.01 -0.62
CA PHE A 195 -3.67 5.35 -0.75
C PHE A 195 -2.79 5.41 -2.00
N ILE A 196 -2.99 6.43 -2.83
CA ILE A 196 -2.16 6.70 -4.01
C ILE A 196 -1.31 7.94 -3.67
N PRO A 197 -0.01 7.76 -3.34
CA PRO A 197 0.85 8.88 -3.02
C PRO A 197 1.18 9.70 -4.27
N VAL A 198 1.47 10.98 -4.08
CA VAL A 198 2.16 11.79 -5.08
C VAL A 198 3.67 11.68 -4.85
N LYS A 199 4.42 11.44 -5.92
CA LYS A 199 5.88 11.54 -5.90
C LYS A 199 6.36 12.70 -6.75
N LYS A 200 7.41 13.37 -6.29
CA LYS A 200 8.16 14.37 -7.02
C LYS A 200 9.33 13.69 -7.71
N ILE A 201 9.42 13.84 -9.02
CA ILE A 201 10.56 13.37 -9.81
C ILE A 201 11.37 14.57 -10.23
N THR A 202 12.67 14.54 -9.89
CA THR A 202 13.60 15.60 -10.24
C THR A 202 14.72 15.03 -11.09
N CYS A 203 14.92 15.60 -12.27
CA CYS A 203 15.94 15.20 -13.23
C CYS A 203 16.94 16.33 -13.44
N GLY A 204 18.20 15.95 -13.62
CA GLY A 204 19.29 16.90 -13.73
C GLY A 204 20.61 16.25 -14.13
N THR A 205 21.69 16.95 -13.86
CA THR A 205 23.05 16.42 -14.01
C THR A 205 23.62 16.09 -12.65
N LEU A 206 23.98 14.82 -12.43
CA LEU A 206 24.76 14.37 -11.29
C LEU A 206 26.25 14.40 -11.66
N SER A 207 27.02 15.22 -10.95
CA SER A 207 28.48 15.26 -11.10
C SER A 207 29.13 14.67 -9.87
N GLU A 208 30.04 13.73 -10.07
CA GLU A 208 30.73 13.02 -9.00
C GLU A 208 32.21 12.81 -9.32
N SER A 209 33.01 12.62 -8.29
CA SER A 209 34.42 12.27 -8.41
C SER A 209 34.96 11.62 -7.15
N VAL A 210 36.17 11.10 -7.25
CA VAL A 210 36.90 10.49 -6.16
C VAL A 210 37.57 11.56 -5.30
N TYR A 211 37.31 11.50 -4.00
CA TYR A 211 38.06 12.26 -3.00
C TYR A 211 39.45 11.66 -2.85
N LYS A 212 40.49 12.45 -3.10
CA LYS A 212 41.88 12.07 -2.82
C LYS A 212 42.24 12.51 -1.40
N THR A 213 42.66 11.56 -0.55
CA THR A 213 42.98 11.82 0.85
C THR A 213 44.06 12.91 0.98
N GLY A 214 43.73 14.02 1.66
CA GLY A 214 44.64 15.16 1.83
C GLY A 214 44.65 16.16 0.66
N THR A 215 43.80 15.98 -0.35
CA THR A 215 43.70 16.83 -1.56
C THR A 215 42.26 17.26 -1.85
N SER A 216 42.08 18.11 -2.86
CA SER A 216 40.77 18.45 -3.46
C SER A 216 40.18 17.26 -4.23
N CYS A 217 38.93 17.39 -4.68
CA CYS A 217 38.30 16.40 -5.55
C CYS A 217 39.05 16.29 -6.87
N SER A 218 39.17 15.08 -7.42
CA SER A 218 39.82 14.93 -8.71
C SER A 218 38.97 15.54 -9.83
N THR A 219 39.55 16.36 -10.69
CA THR A 219 38.84 16.90 -11.86
C THR A 219 39.06 16.07 -13.13
N SER A 220 39.96 15.09 -13.09
CA SER A 220 40.30 14.24 -14.22
C SER A 220 39.32 13.08 -14.38
N LYS A 221 38.80 12.87 -15.61
CA LYS A 221 38.01 11.68 -15.95
C LYS A 221 38.75 10.37 -15.67
N LYS A 222 40.08 10.34 -15.87
CA LYS A 222 40.91 9.16 -15.60
C LYS A 222 40.93 8.76 -14.12
N ASP A 223 40.65 9.73 -13.25
CA ASP A 223 40.67 9.57 -11.80
C ASP A 223 39.24 9.44 -11.22
N GLY A 224 38.24 9.26 -12.07
CA GLY A 224 36.85 9.00 -11.67
C GLY A 224 35.89 10.19 -11.73
N ALA A 225 36.29 11.35 -12.28
CA ALA A 225 35.33 12.43 -12.54
C ALA A 225 34.29 11.99 -13.58
N ASN A 226 33.01 12.05 -13.21
CA ASN A 226 31.89 11.59 -14.00
C ASN A 226 30.72 12.58 -13.92
N HIS A 227 30.09 12.87 -15.06
CA HIS A 227 28.95 13.78 -15.17
C HIS A 227 27.80 13.05 -15.86
N LYS A 228 26.90 12.49 -15.05
CA LYS A 228 25.74 11.76 -15.54
C LYS A 228 24.61 12.74 -15.84
N ILE A 229 24.42 13.02 -17.11
CA ILE A 229 23.27 13.78 -17.62
C ILE A 229 21.98 12.98 -17.45
N ASN A 230 20.84 13.68 -17.33
CA ASN A 230 19.52 13.06 -17.20
C ASN A 230 19.41 12.08 -16.02
N TYR A 231 20.14 12.33 -14.93
CA TYR A 231 19.99 11.58 -13.69
C TYR A 231 18.69 12.00 -13.01
N CYS A 232 17.76 11.06 -12.80
CA CYS A 232 16.48 11.31 -12.16
C CYS A 232 16.39 10.63 -10.79
N VAL A 233 15.76 11.32 -9.85
CA VAL A 233 15.42 10.80 -8.52
C VAL A 233 13.95 11.04 -8.21
N ASP A 234 13.38 10.08 -7.50
CA ASP A 234 12.00 10.11 -7.05
C ASP A 234 12.04 10.39 -5.54
N GLN A 235 11.14 11.22 -5.05
CA GLN A 235 10.91 11.43 -3.62
C GLN A 235 9.42 11.47 -3.34
N LEU A 236 9.01 10.96 -2.18
CA LEU A 236 7.65 11.16 -1.70
C LEU A 236 7.41 12.67 -1.57
N TRP A 237 6.29 13.16 -2.12
CA TRP A 237 5.91 14.55 -1.94
C TRP A 237 5.02 14.69 -0.72
N ASN A 238 5.27 15.74 0.05
CA ASN A 238 4.49 16.08 1.22
C ASN A 238 3.89 17.47 1.04
N ILE A 239 2.75 17.69 1.66
CA ILE A 239 2.06 18.98 1.74
C ILE A 239 1.71 19.27 3.19
N LYS A 240 1.44 20.52 3.55
CA LYS A 240 0.96 20.86 4.88
C LYS A 240 -0.47 20.36 5.06
N GLY A 241 -0.69 19.52 6.07
CA GLY A 241 -2.00 19.04 6.46
C GLY A 241 -2.87 20.22 6.90
N LYS A 242 -4.05 20.35 6.28
CA LYS A 242 -4.99 21.46 6.54
C LYS A 242 -5.33 21.62 8.02
N SER A 243 -5.43 20.51 8.75
CA SER A 243 -5.84 20.47 10.15
C SER A 243 -4.67 20.52 11.14
N SER A 244 -3.51 19.97 10.77
CA SER A 244 -2.36 19.81 11.67
C SER A 244 -1.29 20.89 11.50
N GLY A 245 -1.24 21.54 10.33
CA GLY A 245 -0.15 22.44 9.93
C GLY A 245 1.19 21.74 9.72
N LYS A 246 1.27 20.43 9.98
CA LYS A 246 2.46 19.59 9.79
C LYS A 246 2.50 19.08 8.36
N GLU A 247 3.70 18.83 7.85
CA GLU A 247 3.85 18.12 6.57
C GLU A 247 3.27 16.69 6.71
N VAL A 248 2.48 16.28 5.72
CA VAL A 248 1.88 14.95 5.59
C VAL A 248 2.08 14.47 4.16
N PRO A 249 2.10 13.15 3.91
CA PRO A 249 2.20 12.63 2.55
C PRO A 249 1.08 13.18 1.66
N ASP A 250 1.47 13.70 0.51
CA ASP A 250 0.54 14.12 -0.52
C ASP A 250 0.02 12.88 -1.28
N GLY A 251 -1.26 12.89 -1.63
CA GLY A 251 -1.92 11.76 -2.27
C GLY A 251 -3.43 11.79 -2.12
N ILE A 252 -4.06 10.69 -2.52
CA ILE A 252 -5.50 10.50 -2.42
C ILE A 252 -5.78 9.09 -1.88
N THR A 253 -6.84 8.97 -1.09
CA THR A 253 -7.43 7.65 -0.79
C THR A 253 -8.51 7.37 -1.83
N ILE A 254 -8.54 6.16 -2.36
CA ILE A 254 -9.62 5.68 -3.23
C ILE A 254 -10.09 4.30 -2.78
N PHE A 255 -11.25 3.88 -3.30
CA PHE A 255 -11.72 2.51 -3.19
C PHE A 255 -11.46 1.76 -4.49
N VAL A 256 -10.83 0.59 -4.40
CA VAL A 256 -10.60 -0.30 -5.54
C VAL A 256 -11.66 -1.39 -5.54
N HIS A 257 -12.52 -1.38 -6.56
CA HIS A 257 -13.56 -2.39 -6.71
C HIS A 257 -12.97 -3.68 -7.28
N THR A 258 -13.25 -4.82 -6.65
CA THR A 258 -12.81 -6.14 -7.08
C THR A 258 -13.99 -7.12 -7.22
N ASN A 259 -13.80 -8.16 -8.01
CA ASN A 259 -14.74 -9.27 -8.09
C ASN A 259 -14.53 -10.20 -6.87
N CYS A 260 -15.60 -10.52 -6.12
CA CYS A 260 -15.47 -11.32 -4.91
C CYS A 260 -14.99 -12.77 -5.13
N SER A 261 -15.24 -13.34 -6.32
CA SER A 261 -14.84 -14.69 -6.68
C SER A 261 -13.39 -14.77 -7.14
N THR A 262 -12.92 -13.82 -7.94
CA THR A 262 -11.55 -13.87 -8.51
C THR A 262 -10.54 -13.01 -7.76
N ARG A 263 -11.01 -12.04 -6.96
CA ARG A 263 -10.24 -10.95 -6.33
C ARG A 263 -9.56 -10.01 -7.32
N GLU A 264 -9.91 -10.09 -8.59
CA GLU A 264 -9.35 -9.21 -9.61
C GLU A 264 -10.06 -7.87 -9.58
N PRO A 265 -9.34 -6.76 -9.87
CA PRO A 265 -9.98 -5.47 -10.08
C PRO A 265 -11.08 -5.58 -11.14
N LEU A 266 -12.19 -4.89 -10.91
CA LEU A 266 -13.18 -4.67 -11.95
C LEU A 266 -12.59 -3.77 -13.05
N ALA A 267 -13.27 -3.73 -14.20
CA ALA A 267 -12.88 -2.89 -15.34
C ALA A 267 -12.67 -1.42 -14.93
N MET A 268 -11.74 -0.73 -15.61
CA MET A 268 -11.27 0.61 -15.21
C MET A 268 -12.38 1.67 -15.18
N GLU A 269 -13.44 1.49 -15.95
CA GLU A 269 -14.62 2.37 -15.97
C GLU A 269 -15.42 2.31 -14.65
N LYS A 270 -15.20 1.26 -13.85
CA LYS A 270 -15.77 1.09 -12.51
C LYS A 270 -14.82 1.55 -11.39
N GLN A 271 -13.62 2.01 -11.73
CA GLN A 271 -12.63 2.47 -10.76
C GLN A 271 -12.60 4.00 -10.73
N ASP A 272 -11.97 4.56 -9.69
CA ASP A 272 -11.60 5.97 -9.73
C ASP A 272 -10.63 6.23 -10.90
N PRO A 273 -10.83 7.28 -11.71
CA PRO A 273 -9.93 7.63 -12.81
C PRO A 273 -8.43 7.64 -12.45
N ALA A 274 -8.06 8.06 -11.23
CA ALA A 274 -6.65 8.08 -10.82
C ALA A 274 -6.05 6.67 -10.71
N TYR A 275 -6.86 5.63 -10.50
CA TYR A 275 -6.41 4.24 -10.52
C TYR A 275 -5.88 3.80 -11.89
N ALA A 276 -6.45 4.35 -12.96
CA ALA A 276 -6.05 4.08 -14.33
C ALA A 276 -4.78 4.84 -14.75
N ALA A 277 -4.24 5.71 -13.89
CA ALA A 277 -3.03 6.45 -14.21
C ALA A 277 -1.80 5.50 -14.33
N PRO A 278 -0.82 5.83 -15.20
CA PRO A 278 0.33 4.97 -15.43
C PRO A 278 1.10 4.67 -14.14
N GLY A 279 1.30 3.37 -13.86
CA GLY A 279 2.09 2.90 -12.71
C GLY A 279 1.38 2.93 -11.35
N VAL A 280 0.11 3.35 -11.30
CA VAL A 280 -0.68 3.39 -10.06
C VAL A 280 -1.16 2.01 -9.65
N ALA A 281 -1.95 1.35 -10.50
CA ALA A 281 -2.50 0.04 -10.21
C ALA A 281 -1.38 -0.99 -9.99
N LEU A 282 -1.53 -1.81 -8.94
CA LEU A 282 -0.70 -2.98 -8.75
C LEU A 282 -0.94 -3.99 -9.88
N ASP A 283 0.09 -4.76 -10.21
CA ASP A 283 -0.10 -5.92 -11.08
C ASP A 283 -1.03 -6.95 -10.42
N LYS A 284 -1.71 -7.74 -11.25
CA LYS A 284 -2.72 -8.70 -10.82
C LYS A 284 -2.20 -9.69 -9.77
N GLU A 285 -0.96 -10.17 -9.91
CA GLU A 285 -0.36 -11.11 -8.97
C GLU A 285 -0.12 -10.47 -7.60
N ARG A 286 0.35 -9.22 -7.60
CA ARG A 286 0.57 -8.46 -6.38
C ARG A 286 -0.75 -8.16 -5.64
N ILE A 287 -1.80 -7.80 -6.37
CA ILE A 287 -3.15 -7.60 -5.80
C ILE A 287 -3.66 -8.88 -5.15
N GLN A 288 -3.54 -10.02 -5.86
CA GLN A 288 -3.95 -11.32 -5.33
C GLN A 288 -3.16 -11.69 -4.07
N LYS A 289 -1.85 -11.44 -4.05
CA LYS A 289 -1.01 -11.67 -2.88
C LYS A 289 -1.45 -10.83 -1.68
N VAL A 290 -1.62 -9.51 -1.86
CA VAL A 290 -2.06 -8.61 -0.78
C VAL A 290 -3.38 -9.09 -0.19
N GLN A 291 -4.37 -9.41 -1.04
CA GLN A 291 -5.66 -9.89 -0.55
C GLN A 291 -5.59 -11.31 0.06
N GLN A 292 -4.64 -12.14 -0.37
CA GLN A 292 -4.40 -13.46 0.24
C GLN A 292 -3.77 -13.33 1.63
N ASP A 293 -2.88 -12.35 1.84
CA ASP A 293 -2.27 -12.06 3.14
C ASP A 293 -3.31 -11.58 4.19
N TRP A 294 -4.51 -11.19 3.74
CA TRP A 294 -5.64 -10.83 4.59
C TRP A 294 -6.59 -12.00 4.89
N VAL A 295 -6.36 -13.18 4.31
CA VAL A 295 -7.14 -14.37 4.65
C VAL A 295 -6.80 -14.82 6.05
N TRP A 296 -7.83 -15.15 6.83
CA TRP A 296 -7.66 -15.77 8.13
C TRP A 296 -8.86 -16.65 8.45
N ASN A 297 -8.64 -17.67 9.25
CA ASN A 297 -9.70 -18.48 9.84
C ASN A 297 -9.35 -18.91 11.26
N SER A 298 -10.37 -19.34 11.98
CA SER A 298 -10.26 -20.09 13.22
C SER A 298 -11.36 -21.13 13.26
N CYS A 299 -11.07 -22.29 13.84
CA CYS A 299 -12.02 -23.38 13.94
C CYS A 299 -11.92 -23.99 15.34
N SER A 300 -13.06 -24.28 15.96
CA SER A 300 -13.14 -24.92 17.27
C SER A 300 -14.37 -25.82 17.35
N PHE A 301 -14.34 -26.74 18.31
CA PHE A 301 -15.41 -27.69 18.56
C PHE A 301 -15.82 -27.62 20.03
N THR A 302 -17.11 -27.78 20.29
CA THR A 302 -17.66 -27.88 21.65
C THR A 302 -18.54 -29.11 21.75
N TRP A 303 -18.40 -29.85 22.84
CA TRP A 303 -19.24 -31.01 23.12
C TRP A 303 -20.65 -30.59 23.50
N PHE A 304 -21.64 -31.15 22.79
CA PHE A 304 -23.04 -30.89 23.04
C PHE A 304 -23.69 -32.12 23.70
N GLN A 305 -23.59 -32.15 25.03
CA GLN A 305 -23.90 -33.32 25.85
C GLN A 305 -25.34 -33.85 25.67
N SER A 306 -26.32 -32.96 25.50
CA SER A 306 -27.73 -33.32 25.33
C SER A 306 -28.00 -34.11 24.04
N GLN A 307 -27.16 -33.95 23.02
CA GLN A 307 -27.32 -34.62 21.73
C GLN A 307 -26.24 -35.67 21.47
N LYS A 308 -25.25 -35.82 22.37
CA LYS A 308 -24.04 -36.64 22.14
C LYS A 308 -23.38 -36.34 20.79
N LYS A 309 -23.30 -35.06 20.44
CA LYS A 309 -22.74 -34.54 19.19
C LYS A 309 -21.74 -33.42 19.48
N LEU A 310 -20.98 -33.03 18.47
CA LEU A 310 -20.12 -31.86 18.53
C LEU A 310 -20.82 -30.68 17.85
N LYS A 311 -20.60 -29.46 18.34
CA LYS A 311 -20.90 -28.24 17.61
C LYS A 311 -19.59 -27.65 17.11
N VAL A 312 -19.46 -27.49 15.80
CA VAL A 312 -18.31 -26.83 15.18
C VAL A 312 -18.60 -25.33 15.08
N PHE A 313 -17.58 -24.53 15.36
CA PHE A 313 -17.58 -23.08 15.21
C PHE A 313 -16.41 -22.68 14.33
N ILE A 314 -16.69 -22.02 13.22
CA ILE A 314 -15.68 -21.54 12.28
C ILE A 314 -15.89 -20.05 12.11
N ARG A 315 -14.80 -19.30 12.14
CA ARG A 315 -14.76 -17.89 11.77
C ARG A 315 -13.71 -17.70 10.70
N GLY A 316 -13.91 -16.72 9.85
CA GLY A 316 -12.88 -16.31 8.93
C GLY A 316 -13.17 -14.99 8.25
N GLY A 317 -12.19 -14.53 7.50
CA GLY A 317 -12.26 -13.32 6.69
C GLY A 317 -11.34 -13.45 5.49
N GLY A 318 -11.51 -12.57 4.51
CA GLY A 318 -10.61 -12.51 3.36
C GLY A 318 -10.85 -13.57 2.27
N PHE A 319 -11.55 -14.68 2.51
CA PHE A 319 -11.83 -15.75 1.52
C PHE A 319 -12.49 -15.24 0.22
N ARG A 320 -12.33 -16.03 -0.86
CA ARG A 320 -13.00 -15.79 -2.14
C ARG A 320 -14.39 -16.41 -2.13
N ASP A 321 -15.34 -15.80 -2.83
CA ASP A 321 -16.72 -16.31 -2.90
C ASP A 321 -16.82 -17.58 -3.73
N ASP A 322 -15.91 -17.81 -4.67
CA ASP A 322 -15.89 -19.10 -5.36
C ASP A 322 -15.44 -20.25 -4.44
N LYS A 323 -14.86 -19.93 -3.27
CA LYS A 323 -14.47 -20.90 -2.25
C LYS A 323 -15.55 -21.06 -1.19
N ILE A 324 -16.00 -19.98 -0.55
CA ILE A 324 -16.97 -20.07 0.56
C ILE A 324 -18.44 -19.91 0.14
N ALA A 325 -18.70 -19.28 -1.01
CA ALA A 325 -19.98 -18.69 -1.40
C ALA A 325 -20.44 -17.55 -0.47
N SER A 326 -21.29 -16.65 -0.98
CA SER A 326 -21.80 -15.51 -0.22
C SER A 326 -22.75 -15.91 0.92
N ASP A 327 -23.32 -17.11 0.87
CA ASP A 327 -24.23 -17.71 1.84
C ASP A 327 -23.56 -18.81 2.70
N GLY A 328 -22.31 -19.15 2.41
CA GLY A 328 -21.58 -20.21 3.11
C GLY A 328 -21.85 -21.63 2.60
N ASP A 329 -22.62 -21.82 1.53
CA ASP A 329 -23.05 -23.15 1.07
C ASP A 329 -21.88 -24.05 0.67
N LYS A 330 -20.82 -23.48 0.09
CA LYS A 330 -19.62 -24.24 -0.26
C LYS A 330 -18.84 -24.66 0.99
N LEU A 331 -18.77 -23.79 1.99
CA LEU A 331 -18.20 -24.17 3.28
C LEU A 331 -19.01 -25.31 3.91
N ALA A 332 -20.34 -25.17 3.98
CA ALA A 332 -21.23 -26.19 4.52
C ALA A 332 -21.04 -27.54 3.80
N SER A 333 -20.93 -27.52 2.47
CA SER A 333 -20.67 -28.70 1.64
C SER A 333 -19.36 -29.39 1.99
N GLU A 334 -18.28 -28.65 2.23
CA GLU A 334 -17.00 -29.23 2.68
C GLU A 334 -17.11 -29.84 4.09
N ILE A 335 -17.87 -29.22 5.00
CA ILE A 335 -18.09 -29.78 6.35
C ILE A 335 -18.96 -31.05 6.30
N ILE A 336 -19.93 -31.11 5.39
CA ILE A 336 -20.75 -32.31 5.15
C ILE A 336 -19.86 -33.48 4.70
N LYS A 337 -18.90 -33.24 3.80
CA LYS A 337 -17.94 -34.29 3.37
C LYS A 337 -17.15 -34.86 4.55
N CYS A 338 -16.76 -34.01 5.51
CA CYS A 338 -16.10 -34.46 6.74
C CYS A 338 -17.02 -35.23 7.70
N SER A 339 -18.34 -35.01 7.61
CA SER A 339 -19.34 -35.62 8.48
C SER A 339 -19.85 -36.97 7.95
N GLY A 340 -19.57 -37.30 6.68
CA GLY A 340 -20.04 -38.53 6.02
C GLY A 340 -21.56 -38.63 5.98
N ASP A 341 -22.07 -39.87 5.97
CA ASP A 341 -23.51 -40.16 5.85
C ASP A 341 -24.36 -39.60 7.00
N ALA A 342 -23.75 -39.33 8.15
CA ALA A 342 -24.43 -38.76 9.31
C ALA A 342 -24.81 -37.27 9.12
N GLY A 343 -24.21 -36.61 8.12
CA GLY A 343 -24.54 -35.24 7.73
C GLY A 343 -24.31 -34.20 8.84
N ILE A 344 -24.91 -33.02 8.64
CA ILE A 344 -24.90 -31.91 9.60
C ILE A 344 -26.32 -31.46 9.92
N SER A 345 -26.49 -30.73 11.01
CA SER A 345 -27.78 -30.12 11.41
C SER A 345 -27.53 -28.78 12.09
N ASP A 346 -28.57 -27.93 12.24
CA ASP A 346 -28.46 -26.62 12.88
C ASP A 346 -27.34 -25.75 12.28
N SER A 347 -27.21 -25.77 10.95
CA SER A 347 -26.19 -25.00 10.23
C SER A 347 -26.60 -23.53 10.15
N THR A 348 -25.70 -22.65 10.54
CA THR A 348 -25.89 -21.19 10.48
C THR A 348 -24.65 -20.57 9.86
N PHE A 349 -24.85 -19.64 8.92
CA PHE A 349 -23.80 -18.81 8.34
C PHE A 349 -24.22 -17.35 8.39
N ASN A 350 -23.34 -16.47 8.86
CA ASN A 350 -23.61 -15.03 8.90
C ASN A 350 -22.36 -14.23 8.58
N TRP A 351 -22.53 -13.17 7.80
CA TRP A 351 -21.55 -12.10 7.65
C TRP A 351 -21.67 -11.12 8.80
N PHE A 352 -20.53 -10.59 9.25
CA PHE A 352 -20.46 -9.50 10.22
C PHE A 352 -19.21 -8.66 9.95
N TYR A 353 -19.30 -7.37 10.25
CA TYR A 353 -18.12 -6.51 10.23
C TYR A 353 -17.42 -6.63 11.58
N ASN A 354 -16.15 -7.01 11.59
CA ASN A 354 -15.36 -7.05 12.80
C ASN A 354 -14.72 -5.69 13.02
N ASP A 355 -15.04 -5.03 14.13
CA ASP A 355 -14.47 -3.74 14.55
C ASP A 355 -13.93 -3.78 15.99
N TYR A 356 -13.84 -4.98 16.59
CA TYR A 356 -13.63 -5.18 18.02
C TYR A 356 -12.39 -4.45 18.59
N TYR A 357 -11.32 -4.30 17.79
CA TYR A 357 -10.09 -3.61 18.22
C TYR A 357 -9.89 -2.23 17.60
N ARG A 358 -10.81 -1.74 16.74
CA ARG A 358 -10.68 -0.39 16.11
C ARG A 358 -10.63 0.73 17.15
N PHE A 359 -11.11 0.47 18.37
CA PHE A 359 -11.14 1.40 19.50
C PHE A 359 -10.22 1.00 20.67
N ASN A 360 -9.43 -0.08 20.54
CA ASN A 360 -8.60 -0.57 21.63
C ASN A 360 -7.13 -0.14 21.44
N ILE A 361 -6.78 0.98 22.07
CA ILE A 361 -5.46 1.64 22.04
C ILE A 361 -4.28 0.79 22.56
N LYS A 362 -4.51 -0.42 23.09
CA LYS A 362 -3.44 -1.28 23.64
C LYS A 362 -2.68 -2.09 22.58
N PHE A 363 -3.16 -2.16 21.33
CA PHE A 363 -2.51 -2.90 20.25
C PHE A 363 -2.37 -2.01 19.00
N PRO A 364 -1.17 -1.50 18.70
CA PRO A 364 -0.97 -0.52 17.63
C PRO A 364 -0.98 -1.11 16.20
N GLU A 365 -1.03 -2.43 16.04
CA GLU A 365 -1.10 -3.07 14.73
C GLU A 365 -2.39 -3.89 14.62
N PRO A 366 -3.31 -3.56 13.69
CA PRO A 366 -4.49 -4.36 13.46
C PRO A 366 -4.07 -5.75 12.97
N ARG A 367 -4.55 -6.82 13.60
CA ARG A 367 -4.36 -8.19 13.09
C ARG A 367 -5.50 -8.54 12.12
N PRO A 368 -5.29 -9.45 11.14
CA PRO A 368 -6.34 -9.88 10.21
C PRO A 368 -7.64 -10.32 10.92
N LYS A 369 -7.51 -10.91 12.13
CA LYS A 369 -8.63 -11.38 12.97
C LYS A 369 -9.45 -10.24 13.63
N GLU A 370 -9.15 -8.97 13.36
CA GLU A 370 -9.56 -7.86 14.24
C GLU A 370 -10.31 -6.72 13.54
N VAL A 371 -10.15 -6.55 12.22
CA VAL A 371 -10.84 -5.51 11.44
C VAL A 371 -11.28 -6.04 10.07
N GLY A 372 -12.49 -5.69 9.64
CA GLY A 372 -12.98 -5.90 8.28
C GLY A 372 -14.07 -6.95 8.12
N ALA A 373 -14.46 -7.21 6.86
CA ALA A 373 -15.53 -8.14 6.52
C ALA A 373 -15.17 -9.58 6.93
N SER A 374 -15.98 -10.14 7.82
CA SER A 374 -15.79 -11.46 8.43
C SER A 374 -17.07 -12.28 8.35
N TRP A 375 -16.93 -13.60 8.46
CA TRP A 375 -18.05 -14.52 8.50
C TRP A 375 -17.90 -15.50 9.66
N PHE A 376 -19.05 -15.99 10.12
CA PHE A 376 -19.17 -17.01 11.14
C PHE A 376 -20.03 -18.14 10.61
N TYR A 377 -19.56 -19.36 10.83
CA TYR A 377 -20.29 -20.59 10.53
C TYR A 377 -20.37 -21.44 11.80
N SER A 378 -21.53 -22.03 12.04
CA SER A 378 -21.68 -23.08 13.05
C SER A 378 -22.59 -24.18 12.57
N ALA A 379 -22.32 -25.41 12.98
CA ALA A 379 -23.20 -26.54 12.72
C ALA A 379 -23.03 -27.61 13.81
N ILE A 380 -24.08 -28.40 14.01
CA ILE A 380 -24.03 -29.62 14.79
C ILE A 380 -23.58 -30.76 13.88
N VAL A 381 -22.50 -31.42 14.28
CA VAL A 381 -21.78 -32.45 13.53
C VAL A 381 -21.65 -33.74 14.35
N PRO A 382 -21.40 -34.89 13.71
CA PRO A 382 -21.26 -36.17 14.41
C PRO A 382 -20.10 -36.14 15.40
N ALA A 383 -20.23 -36.85 16.52
CA ALA A 383 -19.17 -36.98 17.53
C ALA A 383 -17.84 -37.52 16.96
N LYS A 384 -17.91 -38.33 15.91
CA LYS A 384 -16.76 -38.94 15.23
C LYS A 384 -16.13 -38.08 14.14
N ILE A 385 -16.61 -36.86 13.90
CA ILE A 385 -15.99 -35.98 12.90
C ILE A 385 -14.54 -35.72 13.29
N SER A 386 -13.64 -35.78 12.31
CA SER A 386 -12.22 -35.44 12.51
C SER A 386 -12.05 -33.92 12.45
N PRO A 387 -11.56 -33.25 13.51
CA PRO A 387 -11.20 -31.83 13.45
C PRO A 387 -10.20 -31.54 12.33
N LYS A 388 -9.22 -32.43 12.11
CA LYS A 388 -8.25 -32.34 11.03
C LYS A 388 -8.89 -32.34 9.64
N CYS A 389 -9.97 -33.09 9.42
CA CYS A 389 -10.71 -33.02 8.15
C CYS A 389 -11.22 -31.60 7.89
N VAL A 390 -11.83 -30.96 8.89
CA VAL A 390 -12.32 -29.58 8.79
C VAL A 390 -11.16 -28.60 8.59
N GLY A 391 -10.05 -28.77 9.30
CA GLY A 391 -8.84 -27.95 9.09
C GLY A 391 -8.29 -28.07 7.66
N ASN A 392 -8.22 -29.28 7.11
CA ASN A 392 -7.76 -29.52 5.74
C ASN A 392 -8.70 -28.92 4.70
N ALA A 393 -10.02 -28.99 4.92
CA ALA A 393 -11.01 -28.32 4.08
C ALA A 393 -10.81 -26.81 4.05
N LEU A 394 -10.56 -26.17 5.20
CA LEU A 394 -10.28 -24.73 5.24
C LEU A 394 -9.00 -24.36 4.48
N VAL A 395 -7.94 -25.17 4.59
CA VAL A 395 -6.69 -24.99 3.83
C VAL A 395 -6.93 -25.13 2.32
N SER A 396 -7.69 -26.13 1.88
CA SER A 396 -7.99 -26.33 0.45
C SER A 396 -8.83 -25.19 -0.16
N MET A 397 -9.60 -24.50 0.69
CA MET A 397 -10.36 -23.29 0.35
C MET A 397 -9.51 -22.02 0.35
N GLY A 398 -8.20 -22.11 0.64
CA GLY A 398 -7.26 -20.99 0.66
C GLY A 398 -7.05 -20.35 2.03
N GLY A 399 -7.53 -20.98 3.10
CA GLY A 399 -7.25 -20.61 4.49
C GLY A 399 -5.94 -21.19 5.00
N PHE A 400 -5.79 -21.19 6.33
CA PHE A 400 -4.64 -21.72 7.04
C PHE A 400 -5.06 -22.76 8.07
N GLN A 401 -4.13 -23.65 8.41
CA GLN A 401 -4.36 -24.65 9.44
C GLN A 401 -4.25 -23.99 10.82
N ASP A 402 -5.34 -23.98 11.59
CA ASP A 402 -5.42 -23.42 12.96
C ASP A 402 -5.66 -24.56 13.97
N GLN A 403 -6.43 -24.34 15.05
CA GLN A 403 -6.70 -25.32 16.12
C GLN A 403 -7.36 -26.64 15.68
N CYS A 404 -7.91 -26.72 14.47
CA CYS A 404 -8.51 -27.94 13.92
C CYS A 404 -7.46 -28.83 13.22
N VAL A 405 -6.52 -29.34 14.01
CA VAL A 405 -5.38 -30.17 13.56
C VAL A 405 -5.44 -31.61 14.04
N GLU A 406 -6.22 -31.87 15.09
CA GLU A 406 -6.27 -33.18 15.74
C GLU A 406 -7.12 -34.17 14.93
N GLU A 407 -6.72 -35.45 14.93
CA GLU A 407 -7.51 -36.52 14.30
C GLU A 407 -8.84 -36.76 15.01
N GLU A 408 -8.88 -36.48 16.31
CA GLU A 408 -10.00 -36.76 17.19
C GLU A 408 -10.09 -35.69 18.29
N HIS A 409 -11.31 -35.26 18.62
CA HIS A 409 -11.55 -34.27 19.66
C HIS A 409 -11.46 -34.92 21.06
N SER A 410 -11.02 -34.13 22.05
CA SER A 410 -10.98 -34.54 23.45
C SER A 410 -11.87 -33.67 24.34
N VAL A 411 -12.66 -34.30 25.21
CA VAL A 411 -13.51 -33.64 26.22
C VAL A 411 -13.04 -34.06 27.60
N ASN A 412 -12.66 -33.10 28.44
CA ASN A 412 -12.12 -33.35 29.79
C ASN A 412 -10.92 -34.33 29.81
N GLY A 413 -10.05 -34.25 28.80
CA GLY A 413 -8.86 -35.10 28.68
C GLY A 413 -9.13 -36.54 28.21
N LYS A 414 -10.38 -36.87 27.85
CA LYS A 414 -10.74 -38.14 27.21
C LYS A 414 -11.12 -37.93 25.77
N LYS A 415 -10.77 -38.87 24.91
CA LYS A 415 -11.17 -38.85 23.51
C LYS A 415 -12.67 -39.03 23.38
N VAL A 416 -13.29 -38.42 22.38
CA VAL A 416 -14.74 -38.58 22.15
C VAL A 416 -15.12 -40.05 21.88
N SER A 417 -14.23 -40.88 21.31
CA SER A 417 -14.46 -42.33 21.21
C SER A 417 -14.50 -43.08 22.56
N GLU A 418 -14.04 -42.45 23.64
CA GLU A 418 -14.02 -42.99 25.01
C GLU A 418 -15.24 -42.57 25.85
N LEU A 419 -16.17 -41.79 25.28
CA LEU A 419 -17.39 -41.24 25.91
C LEU A 419 -18.66 -41.85 25.30
#